data_AF-A0A4Z2IMW6-F1
#
_entry.id   AF-A0A4Z2IMW6-F1
#
_cell.length_a   1.000
_cell.length_b   1.000
_cell.length_c   1.000
_cell.angle_alpha   90.00
_cell.angle_beta   90.00
_cell.angle_gamma   90.00
#
_symmetry.space_group_name_H-M   'P 1'
#
loop_
_entity.id
_entity.type
_entity.pdbx_description
1 polymer ?
#
loop_
_entity_poly.entity_id
_entity_poly.type
_entity_poly.pdbx_seq_one_letter_code
_entity_poly.pdbx_strand_id
1 'polypeptide(L)'
;MVLYSRTFTVTNCDSFTQNFLSKLGVRLNNPAGVPDDPYSKHREEIEKSMKPLRPYETCDTLKQFLDHDRDVLGFNCLWDDTESVFGDQRELLLHYYLADDTIEILEVIPPNSGRDTVPKFLRRGKLPKDSSQMKLPGQITDRTVLNVFAPANQKKRYMLDSLKVRPASATHTTQPRWYDHEK
;
A
#
# COMPACT_ATOMS: atom_id res chain seq x y z
N MET A 1 -39.81 -38.42 -6.14
CA MET A 1 -39.98 -39.63 -5.28
C MET A 1 -40.57 -39.19 -3.95
N VAL A 2 -41.58 -39.87 -3.40
CA VAL A 2 -42.20 -39.50 -2.11
C VAL A 2 -41.82 -40.52 -1.05
N LEU A 3 -41.20 -40.07 0.04
CA LEU A 3 -40.84 -40.88 1.20
C LEU A 3 -41.32 -40.17 2.46
N TYR A 4 -41.96 -40.87 3.39
CA TYR A 4 -42.42 -40.32 4.67
C TYR A 4 -43.15 -38.97 4.54
N SER A 5 -44.11 -38.90 3.62
CA SER A 5 -44.90 -37.68 3.31
C SER A 5 -44.06 -36.47 2.86
N ARG A 6 -42.83 -36.70 2.39
CA ARG A 6 -41.95 -35.67 1.81
C ARG A 6 -41.61 -36.02 0.37
N THR A 7 -41.66 -35.02 -0.50
CA THR A 7 -41.28 -35.15 -1.91
C THR A 7 -39.82 -34.83 -2.08
N PHE A 8 -39.04 -35.81 -2.52
CA PHE A 8 -37.63 -35.69 -2.85
C PHE A 8 -37.44 -35.71 -4.36
N THR A 9 -36.65 -34.76 -4.85
CA THR A 9 -36.17 -34.68 -6.23
C THR A 9 -34.70 -35.06 -6.24
N VAL A 10 -34.36 -36.19 -6.85
CA VAL A 10 -32.96 -36.61 -7.02
C VAL A 10 -32.37 -35.80 -8.17
N THR A 11 -31.38 -34.96 -7.90
CA THR A 11 -30.75 -34.08 -8.88
C THR A 11 -29.53 -34.70 -9.55
N ASN A 12 -28.76 -35.49 -8.80
CA ASN A 12 -27.53 -36.13 -9.28
C ASN A 12 -27.27 -37.43 -8.50
N CYS A 13 -26.41 -38.29 -9.05
CA CYS A 13 -25.92 -39.53 -8.44
C CYS A 13 -24.41 -39.66 -8.66
N ASP A 14 -23.73 -40.45 -7.83
CA ASP A 14 -22.28 -40.61 -7.91
C ASP A 14 -21.85 -41.44 -9.15
N SER A 15 -20.55 -41.44 -9.45
CA SER A 15 -20.02 -42.15 -10.63
C SER A 15 -20.25 -43.66 -10.59
N PHE A 16 -20.23 -44.28 -9.40
CA PHE A 16 -20.48 -45.71 -9.25
C PHE A 16 -21.92 -46.05 -9.65
N THR A 17 -22.88 -45.31 -9.10
CA THR A 17 -24.32 -45.50 -9.32
C THR A 17 -24.70 -45.23 -10.77
N GLN A 18 -24.10 -44.21 -11.40
CA GLN A 18 -24.29 -43.93 -12.82
C GLN A 18 -23.86 -45.11 -13.70
N ASN A 19 -22.67 -45.67 -13.45
CA ASN A 19 -22.15 -46.82 -14.20
C ASN A 19 -22.98 -48.08 -13.97
N PHE A 20 -23.42 -48.31 -12.73
CA PHE A 20 -24.28 -49.44 -12.38
C PHE A 20 -25.62 -49.40 -13.14
N LEU A 21 -26.31 -48.25 -13.13
CA LEU A 21 -27.58 -48.07 -13.83
C LEU A 21 -27.42 -48.14 -15.35
N SER A 22 -26.32 -47.60 -15.88
CA SER A 22 -25.99 -47.68 -17.31
C SER A 22 -25.76 -49.12 -17.77
N LYS A 23 -25.06 -49.95 -16.96
CA LYS A 23 -24.88 -51.39 -17.23
C LYS A 23 -26.19 -52.17 -17.19
N LEU A 24 -27.15 -51.74 -16.36
CA LEU A 24 -28.51 -52.28 -16.34
C LEU A 24 -29.39 -51.78 -17.50
N GLY A 25 -28.85 -50.96 -18.42
CA GLY A 25 -29.55 -50.47 -19.60
C GLY A 25 -30.42 -49.24 -19.34
N VAL A 26 -30.37 -48.63 -18.15
CA VAL A 26 -31.13 -47.43 -17.82
C VAL A 26 -30.39 -46.19 -18.31
N ARG A 27 -31.04 -45.40 -19.18
CA ARG A 27 -30.50 -44.10 -19.63
C ARG A 27 -30.83 -43.02 -18.61
N LEU A 28 -29.80 -42.46 -17.99
CA LEU A 28 -29.92 -41.37 -17.04
C LEU A 28 -30.04 -40.02 -17.75
N ASN A 29 -30.80 -39.10 -17.15
CA ASN A 29 -30.83 -37.70 -17.58
C ASN A 29 -29.55 -36.98 -17.16
N ASN A 30 -29.26 -35.86 -17.84
CA ASN A 30 -28.18 -34.98 -17.43
C ASN A 30 -28.41 -34.48 -15.99
N PRO A 31 -27.32 -34.34 -15.19
CA PRO A 31 -27.43 -33.89 -13.81
C PRO A 31 -28.10 -32.53 -13.74
N ALA A 32 -29.11 -32.43 -12.87
CA ALA A 32 -29.81 -31.17 -12.63
C ALA A 32 -29.01 -30.31 -11.65
N GLY A 33 -29.02 -28.99 -11.87
CA GLY A 33 -28.44 -28.03 -10.93
C GLY A 33 -29.14 -28.10 -9.57
N VAL A 34 -28.37 -27.97 -8.49
CA VAL A 34 -28.92 -27.83 -7.14
C VAL A 34 -29.69 -26.50 -7.09
N PRO A 35 -30.92 -26.46 -6.56
CA PRO A 35 -31.65 -25.22 -6.43
C PRO A 35 -30.90 -24.24 -5.51
N ASP A 36 -30.95 -22.96 -5.85
CA ASP A 36 -30.38 -21.90 -5.02
C ASP A 36 -31.06 -21.85 -3.65
N ASP A 37 -30.25 -21.98 -2.58
CA ASP A 37 -30.70 -21.82 -1.20
C ASP A 37 -30.45 -20.37 -0.71
N PRO A 38 -31.50 -19.64 -0.28
CA PRO A 38 -31.37 -18.30 0.28
C PRO A 38 -30.38 -18.21 1.45
N TYR A 39 -30.31 -19.25 2.28
CA TYR A 39 -29.41 -19.25 3.45
C TYR A 39 -27.94 -19.30 3.03
N SER A 40 -27.60 -20.15 2.05
CA SER A 40 -26.26 -20.24 1.48
C SER A 40 -25.75 -18.90 0.92
N LYS A 41 -26.61 -18.15 0.19
CA LYS A 41 -26.26 -16.81 -0.34
C LYS A 41 -25.98 -15.80 0.77
N HIS A 42 -26.85 -15.75 1.77
CA HIS A 42 -26.69 -14.82 2.89
C HIS A 42 -25.40 -15.07 3.68
N ARG A 43 -25.05 -16.35 3.86
CA ARG A 43 -23.81 -16.74 4.55
C ARG A 43 -22.57 -16.30 3.79
N GLU A 44 -22.57 -16.44 2.46
CA GLU A 44 -21.47 -16.00 1.60
C GLU A 44 -21.30 -14.47 1.62
N GLU A 45 -22.40 -13.72 1.64
CA GLU A 45 -22.38 -12.26 1.77
C GLU A 45 -21.78 -11.81 3.11
N ILE A 46 -22.17 -12.44 4.22
CA ILE A 46 -21.60 -12.17 5.54
C ILE A 46 -20.09 -12.42 5.53
N GLU A 47 -19.64 -13.57 5.00
CA GLU A 47 -18.22 -13.91 4.94
C GLU A 47 -17.42 -12.92 4.08
N LYS A 48 -17.98 -12.49 2.95
CA LYS A 48 -17.37 -11.43 2.11
C LYS A 48 -17.30 -10.09 2.84
N SER A 49 -18.30 -9.77 3.66
CA SER A 49 -18.34 -8.55 4.48
C SER A 49 -17.38 -8.57 5.67
N MET A 50 -16.95 -9.76 6.12
CA MET A 50 -16.01 -9.94 7.24
C MET A 50 -14.56 -9.62 6.88
N LYS A 51 -14.24 -9.28 5.63
CA LYS A 51 -12.88 -8.83 5.26
C LYS A 51 -12.62 -7.45 5.88
N PRO A 52 -11.50 -7.26 6.60
CA PRO A 52 -11.18 -5.97 7.17
C PRO A 52 -11.00 -4.94 6.04
N LEU A 53 -11.78 -3.85 6.08
CA LEU A 53 -11.71 -2.75 5.12
C LEU A 53 -10.31 -2.08 5.09
N ARG A 54 -9.49 -2.33 6.12
CA ARG A 54 -8.15 -1.79 6.30
C ARG A 54 -7.16 -2.93 6.54
N PRO A 55 -6.62 -3.56 5.48
CA PRO A 55 -5.51 -4.47 5.63
C PRO A 55 -4.31 -3.70 6.21
N TYR A 56 -3.84 -4.12 7.39
CA TYR A 56 -2.57 -3.63 7.92
C TYR A 56 -1.46 -4.22 7.07
N GLU A 57 -0.87 -3.42 6.20
CA GLU A 57 0.35 -3.81 5.50
C GLU A 57 1.51 -3.71 6.48
N THR A 58 2.08 -4.85 6.85
CA THR A 58 3.32 -4.90 7.59
C THR A 58 4.47 -4.70 6.61
N CYS A 59 5.02 -3.49 6.56
CA CYS A 59 6.34 -3.28 5.96
C CYS A 59 7.36 -3.96 6.89
N ASP A 60 7.96 -5.06 6.46
CA ASP A 60 8.94 -5.81 7.25
C ASP A 60 10.30 -5.10 7.26
N THR A 61 10.37 -4.01 8.04
CA THR A 61 11.61 -3.27 8.28
C THR A 61 12.50 -3.97 9.30
N LEU A 62 11.93 -4.89 10.09
CA LEU A 62 12.66 -5.57 11.15
C LEU A 62 13.65 -6.57 10.58
N LYS A 63 13.26 -7.31 9.55
CA LYS A 63 14.16 -8.27 8.89
C LYS A 63 15.45 -7.60 8.39
N GLN A 64 15.33 -6.49 7.67
CA GLN A 64 16.50 -5.75 7.16
C GLN A 64 17.42 -5.28 8.29
N PHE A 65 16.84 -4.80 9.40
CA PHE A 65 17.61 -4.41 10.57
C PHE A 65 18.37 -5.59 11.18
N LEU A 66 17.73 -6.76 11.32
CA LEU A 66 18.37 -7.94 11.92
C LEU A 66 19.49 -8.52 11.05
N ASP A 67 19.33 -8.52 9.73
CA ASP A 67 20.30 -9.09 8.80
C ASP A 67 21.56 -8.21 8.67
N HIS A 68 21.42 -6.90 8.82
CA HIS A 68 22.47 -5.91 8.55
C HIS A 68 22.77 -4.98 9.74
N ASP A 69 22.45 -5.39 10.97
CA ASP A 69 22.78 -4.59 12.15
C ASP A 69 24.29 -4.36 12.20
N ARG A 70 24.70 -3.08 12.27
CA ARG A 70 26.09 -2.59 12.29
C ARG A 70 26.88 -2.71 10.99
N ASP A 71 26.27 -3.19 9.90
CA ASP A 71 26.91 -3.10 8.58
C ASP A 71 26.83 -1.67 8.06
N VAL A 72 28.00 -1.04 7.92
CA VAL A 72 28.15 0.34 7.43
C VAL A 72 29.16 0.39 6.29
N LEU A 73 28.74 0.89 5.14
CA LEU A 73 29.67 1.18 4.04
C LEU A 73 30.26 2.57 4.25
N GLY A 74 31.58 2.64 4.37
CA GLY A 74 32.32 3.89 4.45
C GLY A 74 32.95 4.25 3.11
N PHE A 75 32.70 5.47 2.64
CA PHE A 75 33.31 6.01 1.42
C PHE A 75 34.04 7.31 1.76
N ASN A 76 35.26 7.44 1.25
CA ASN A 76 35.98 8.72 1.25
C ASN A 76 35.50 9.52 0.04
N CYS A 77 35.03 10.73 0.30
CA CYS A 77 34.46 11.63 -0.69
C CYS A 77 35.23 12.94 -0.70
N LEU A 78 35.28 13.58 -1.87
CA LEU A 78 35.85 14.90 -2.03
C LEU A 78 34.76 15.84 -2.53
N TRP A 79 34.48 16.88 -1.77
CA TRP A 79 33.67 17.99 -2.23
C TRP A 79 34.62 19.04 -2.81
N ASP A 80 34.52 19.31 -4.11
CA ASP A 80 35.22 20.41 -4.77
C ASP A 80 34.25 21.57 -5.02
N ASP A 81 34.38 22.66 -4.24
CA ASP A 81 33.62 23.91 -4.43
C ASP A 81 34.50 25.03 -5.02
N THR A 82 35.66 24.71 -5.58
CA THR A 82 36.67 25.74 -5.95
C THR A 82 36.21 26.73 -7.03
N GLU A 83 35.15 26.42 -7.77
CA GLU A 83 34.52 27.34 -8.73
C GLU A 83 33.75 28.49 -8.04
N SER A 84 33.41 28.35 -6.76
CA SER A 84 32.73 29.38 -5.96
C SER A 84 33.70 30.44 -5.45
N VAL A 85 33.24 31.68 -5.31
CA VAL A 85 34.05 32.85 -4.92
C VAL A 85 34.75 32.66 -3.56
N PHE A 86 34.17 31.85 -2.67
CA PHE A 86 34.73 31.51 -1.36
C PHE A 86 34.82 29.99 -1.15
N GLY A 87 34.78 29.24 -2.25
CA GLY A 87 34.75 27.79 -2.18
C GLY A 87 36.12 27.19 -1.93
N ASP A 88 36.10 26.00 -1.33
CA ASP A 88 37.26 25.23 -0.96
C ASP A 88 37.03 23.74 -1.21
N GLN A 89 38.12 22.99 -1.29
CA GLN A 89 38.07 21.54 -1.39
C GLN A 89 37.95 20.94 0.01
N ARG A 90 36.97 20.05 0.22
CA ARG A 90 36.70 19.42 1.52
C ARG A 90 36.71 17.91 1.42
N GLU A 91 37.38 17.27 2.35
CA GLU A 91 37.35 15.82 2.52
C GLU A 91 36.15 15.44 3.37
N LEU A 92 35.31 14.58 2.83
CA LEU A 92 34.09 14.10 3.46
C LEU A 92 34.16 12.58 3.60
N LEU A 93 33.45 12.07 4.60
CA LEU A 93 33.31 10.65 4.85
C LEU A 93 31.83 10.31 4.87
N LEU A 94 31.42 9.49 3.90
CA LEU A 94 30.04 9.05 3.73
C LEU A 94 29.85 7.69 4.38
N HIS A 95 28.88 7.60 5.29
CA HIS A 95 28.45 6.36 5.92
C HIS A 95 27.07 5.97 5.39
N TYR A 96 26.97 4.77 4.79
CA TYR A 96 25.71 4.17 4.38
C TYR A 96 25.35 3.01 5.33
N TYR A 97 24.24 3.13 6.04
CA TYR A 97 23.74 2.12 6.97
C TYR A 97 22.79 1.16 6.25
N LEU A 98 23.18 -0.12 6.12
CA LEU A 98 22.36 -1.12 5.42
C LEU A 98 21.08 -1.48 6.20
N ALA A 99 21.11 -1.34 7.52
CA ALA A 99 19.99 -1.69 8.40
C ALA A 99 18.71 -0.88 8.13
N ASP A 100 18.84 0.37 7.65
CA ASP A 100 17.70 1.28 7.44
C ASP A 100 17.77 2.14 6.17
N ASP A 101 18.77 1.91 5.31
CA ASP A 101 19.04 2.67 4.08
C ASP A 101 19.19 4.18 4.32
N THR A 102 19.85 4.54 5.42
CA THR A 102 20.14 5.94 5.76
C THR A 102 21.60 6.28 5.51
N ILE A 103 21.84 7.57 5.28
CA ILE A 103 23.17 8.11 5.00
C ILE A 103 23.50 9.17 6.05
N GLU A 104 24.73 9.12 6.58
CA GLU A 104 25.36 10.19 7.36
C GLU A 104 26.61 10.67 6.64
N ILE A 105 26.86 11.98 6.63
CA ILE A 105 28.05 12.57 6.00
C ILE A 105 28.80 13.34 7.06
N LEU A 106 30.08 13.02 7.23
CA LEU A 106 30.99 13.68 8.14
C LEU A 106 32.05 14.46 7.34
N GLU A 107 32.44 15.62 7.82
CA GLU A 107 33.56 16.40 7.31
C GLU A 107 34.82 16.05 8.09
N VAL A 108 35.91 15.77 7.37
CA VAL A 108 37.24 15.59 7.94
C VAL A 108 37.85 16.98 8.11
N ILE A 109 37.91 17.47 9.35
CA ILE A 109 38.40 18.81 9.68
C ILE A 109 39.89 18.73 10.03
N PRO A 110 40.80 19.31 9.22
CA PRO A 110 42.22 19.36 9.54
C PRO A 110 42.52 20.26 10.74
N PRO A 111 43.63 20.02 11.47
CA PRO A 111 44.06 20.90 12.53
C PRO A 111 44.36 22.30 11.99
N ASN A 112 44.01 23.35 12.77
CA ASN A 112 44.19 24.76 12.40
C ASN A 112 43.44 25.21 11.12
N SER A 113 42.39 24.49 10.72
CA SER A 113 41.56 24.84 9.55
C SER A 113 40.64 26.05 9.77
N GLY A 114 40.47 26.52 11.01
CA GLY A 114 39.60 27.64 11.35
C GLY A 114 38.10 27.36 11.21
N ARG A 115 37.71 26.09 10.94
CA ARG A 115 36.31 25.66 10.86
C ARG A 115 35.77 25.23 12.23
N ASP A 116 34.44 25.11 12.31
CA ASP A 116 33.77 24.59 13.51
C ASP A 116 34.25 23.16 13.79
N THR A 117 34.33 22.82 15.08
CA THR A 117 34.79 21.52 15.57
C THR A 117 33.79 20.38 15.34
N VAL A 118 32.56 20.70 14.93
CA VAL A 118 31.50 19.72 14.70
C VAL A 118 31.69 19.10 13.30
N PRO A 119 32.07 17.81 13.20
CA PRO A 119 32.35 17.18 11.92
C PRO A 119 31.07 16.77 11.18
N LYS A 120 29.87 17.07 11.67
CA LYS A 120 28.62 16.61 11.04
C LYS A 120 28.24 17.53 9.89
N PHE A 121 28.51 17.07 8.68
CA PHE A 121 28.08 17.75 7.46
C PHE A 121 26.58 17.52 7.18
N LEU A 122 26.13 16.26 7.26
CA LEU A 122 24.73 15.88 7.11
C LEU A 122 24.31 14.90 8.20
N ARG A 123 23.21 15.22 8.90
CA ARG A 123 22.60 14.31 9.88
C ARG A 123 22.07 13.06 9.18
N ARG A 124 22.25 11.90 9.84
CA ARG A 124 21.68 10.61 9.41
C ARG A 124 20.22 10.72 8.99
N GLY A 125 19.94 10.36 7.74
CA GLY A 125 18.59 10.39 7.17
C GLY A 125 18.52 9.70 5.80
N LYS A 126 17.30 9.55 5.28
CA LYS A 126 17.09 9.05 3.91
C LYS A 126 17.24 10.20 2.92
N LEU A 127 18.15 10.05 1.96
CA LEU A 127 18.37 11.02 0.89
C LEU A 127 17.58 10.62 -0.36
N PRO A 128 16.84 11.55 -1.00
CA PRO A 128 16.24 11.31 -2.30
C PRO A 128 17.35 11.21 -3.36
N LYS A 129 17.32 10.16 -4.18
CA LYS A 129 18.29 9.96 -5.29
C LYS A 129 17.99 10.88 -6.47
N ASP A 130 16.70 11.08 -6.75
CA ASP A 130 16.25 11.95 -7.81
C ASP A 130 15.86 13.31 -7.22
N SER A 131 16.09 14.39 -7.98
CA SER A 131 15.56 15.73 -7.73
C SER A 131 14.05 15.78 -7.99
N SER A 132 13.29 14.87 -7.38
CA SER A 132 11.84 15.00 -7.30
C SER A 132 11.54 16.29 -6.53
N GLN A 133 10.73 17.17 -7.14
CA GLN A 133 10.29 18.42 -6.50
C GLN A 133 9.89 18.13 -5.06
N MET A 134 10.45 18.90 -4.12
CA MET A 134 10.20 18.73 -2.70
C MET A 134 8.69 18.74 -2.49
N LYS A 135 8.13 17.57 -2.16
CA LYS A 135 6.67 17.45 -2.06
C LYS A 135 6.19 18.29 -0.89
N LEU A 136 5.04 18.93 -1.06
CA LEU A 136 4.45 19.76 -0.01
C LEU A 136 4.21 18.92 1.25
N PRO A 137 4.33 19.50 2.46
CA PRO A 137 3.98 18.81 3.69
C PRO A 137 2.57 18.19 3.60
N GLY A 138 2.46 16.87 3.79
CA GLY A 138 1.19 16.13 3.67
C GLY A 138 0.86 15.57 2.28
N GLN A 139 1.70 15.82 1.27
CA GLN A 139 1.50 15.26 -0.08
C GLN A 139 1.93 13.78 -0.20
N ILE A 140 2.85 13.31 0.66
CA ILE A 140 3.22 11.89 0.78
C ILE A 140 2.92 11.46 2.21
N THR A 141 1.75 10.86 2.42
CA THR A 141 1.40 10.22 3.69
C THR A 141 0.72 8.91 3.37
N ASP A 142 0.96 7.86 4.15
CA ASP A 142 0.28 6.57 3.95
C ASP A 142 -1.25 6.67 4.16
N ARG A 143 -1.69 7.79 4.76
CA ARG A 143 -3.07 8.11 5.10
C ARG A 143 -3.41 9.53 4.65
N THR A 144 -4.53 9.71 3.96
CA THR A 144 -5.15 11.03 3.77
C THR A 144 -5.90 11.44 5.02
N VAL A 145 -5.95 12.75 5.28
CA VAL A 145 -6.82 13.34 6.29
C VAL A 145 -8.00 13.97 5.55
N LEU A 146 -9.18 13.38 5.65
CA LEU A 146 -10.40 13.96 5.09
C LEU A 146 -11.00 14.92 6.12
N ASN A 147 -11.06 16.20 5.77
CA ASN A 147 -11.76 17.20 6.56
C ASN A 147 -13.28 16.98 6.40
N VAL A 148 -13.92 16.46 7.45
CA VAL A 148 -15.37 16.39 7.50
C VAL A 148 -15.86 17.65 8.19
N PHE A 149 -16.33 18.63 7.40
CA PHE A 149 -16.95 19.83 7.96
C PHE A 149 -18.24 19.44 8.70
N ALA A 150 -18.20 19.53 10.03
CA ALA A 150 -19.40 19.52 10.85
C ALA A 150 -19.94 20.95 10.97
N PRO A 151 -21.28 21.15 11.02
CA PRO A 151 -21.85 22.45 11.34
C PRO A 151 -21.31 22.97 12.67
N ALA A 152 -21.21 24.28 12.81
CA ALA A 152 -20.38 25.02 13.77
C ALA A 152 -20.50 24.63 15.27
N ASN A 153 -21.50 23.82 15.63
CA ASN A 153 -21.78 23.39 17.01
C ASN A 153 -21.22 22.00 17.39
N GLN A 154 -20.46 21.32 16.53
CA GLN A 154 -19.82 20.04 16.87
C GLN A 154 -18.30 20.07 16.66
N LYS A 155 -17.56 19.41 17.56
CA LYS A 155 -16.09 19.22 17.48
C LYS A 155 -15.69 18.84 16.05
N LYS A 156 -14.72 19.55 15.46
CA LYS A 156 -14.13 19.23 14.15
C LYS A 156 -13.66 17.77 14.17
N ARG A 157 -14.22 16.94 13.28
CA ARG A 157 -13.83 15.54 13.12
C ARG A 157 -12.95 15.43 11.87
N TYR A 158 -11.74 14.95 12.05
CA TYR A 158 -10.89 14.51 10.94
C TYR A 158 -11.00 13.00 10.80
N MET A 159 -11.13 12.49 9.58
CA MET A 159 -11.08 11.06 9.28
C MET A 159 -9.75 10.74 8.58
N LEU A 160 -9.09 9.69 9.05
CA LEU A 160 -7.89 9.16 8.40
C LEU A 160 -8.28 8.04 7.45
N ASP A 161 -7.95 8.18 6.16
CA ASP A 161 -8.26 7.20 5.11
C ASP A 161 -6.97 6.71 4.43
N SER A 162 -6.88 5.42 4.13
CA SER A 162 -5.69 4.82 3.50
C SER A 162 -5.66 5.11 2.00
N LEU A 163 -4.55 5.63 1.47
CA LEU A 163 -4.43 6.04 0.05
C LEU A 163 -4.52 4.91 -0.98
N LYS A 164 -4.57 3.63 -0.57
CA LYS A 164 -4.71 2.49 -1.47
C LYS A 164 -6.16 2.28 -1.90
N VAL A 165 -6.76 3.31 -2.51
CA VAL A 165 -7.95 3.12 -3.34
C VAL A 165 -7.45 2.89 -4.76
N ARG A 166 -7.70 1.66 -5.24
CA ARG A 166 -7.69 1.19 -6.64
C ARG A 166 -7.61 2.34 -7.66
N PRO A 167 -6.77 2.27 -8.73
CA PRO A 167 -6.77 3.31 -9.75
C PRO A 167 -8.18 3.45 -10.30
N ALA A 168 -8.87 4.53 -9.93
CA ALA A 168 -10.11 4.90 -10.56
C ALA A 168 -9.73 5.28 -11.99
N SER A 169 -10.10 4.42 -12.93
CA SER A 169 -10.06 4.72 -14.36
C SER A 169 -10.64 6.11 -14.57
N ALA A 170 -9.77 7.02 -15.01
CA ALA A 170 -10.10 8.40 -15.29
C ALA A 170 -11.17 8.49 -16.37
N THR A 171 -12.38 8.92 -16.02
CA THR A 171 -13.31 9.58 -16.96
C THR A 171 -14.34 10.37 -16.16
N HIS A 172 -14.08 11.65 -15.92
CA HIS A 172 -15.14 12.66 -15.90
C HIS A 172 -14.55 13.99 -16.35
N THR A 173 -14.52 14.18 -17.66
CA THR A 173 -14.45 15.50 -18.29
C THR A 173 -15.74 16.22 -17.93
N THR A 174 -15.67 17.17 -17.00
CA THR A 174 -16.76 18.10 -16.75
C THR A 174 -16.51 19.35 -17.59
N GLN A 175 -17.20 19.47 -18.71
CA GLN A 175 -17.27 20.73 -19.46
C GLN A 175 -17.92 21.82 -18.57
N PRO A 176 -17.42 23.06 -18.58
CA PRO A 176 -18.09 24.15 -17.90
C PRO A 176 -19.37 24.52 -18.64
N ARG A 177 -20.51 24.38 -17.94
CA ARG A 177 -21.82 24.84 -18.38
C ARG A 177 -21.89 26.34 -18.09
N TRP A 178 -21.76 27.17 -19.13
CA TRP A 178 -22.04 28.60 -19.05
C TRP A 178 -23.51 28.81 -18.68
N TYR A 179 -23.78 29.71 -17.73
CA TYR A 179 -25.11 30.24 -17.48
C TYR A 179 -25.27 31.54 -18.27
N ASP A 180 -26.24 31.57 -19.17
CA ASP A 180 -26.80 32.79 -19.70
C ASP A 180 -27.51 33.55 -18.57
N HIS A 181 -27.17 34.84 -18.42
CA HIS A 181 -28.02 35.81 -17.74
C HIS A 181 -28.42 36.88 -18.76
N GLU A 182 -29.73 36.98 -18.97
CA GLU A 182 -30.40 37.99 -19.77
C GLU A 182 -29.99 39.43 -19.42
N LYS A 183 -29.91 40.26 -20.46
CA LYS A 183 -30.71 41.49 -20.59
C LYS A 183 -31.11 41.70 -22.05
#